data_AF-A0A7C1FVM8-F1
#
_entry.id   AF-A0A7C1FVM8-F1
#
_cell.length_a   1.000
_cell.length_b   1.000
_cell.length_c   1.000
_cell.angle_alpha   90.00
_cell.angle_beta   90.00
_cell.angle_gamma   90.00
#
_symmetry.space_group_name_H-M   'P 1'
#
loop_
_entity.id
_entity.type
_entity.pdbx_description
1 polymer ?
#
loop_
_entity_poly.entity_id
_entity_poly.type
_entity_poly.pdbx_seq_one_letter_code
_entity_poly.pdbx_strand_id
1 'polypeptide(L)'
;FVAAIVALLLLLFLHSALAPLESAAVSAETAAQRPGAVDYFSIPKHQEEKIRAAAPAAPRAKPRQARRVLVFSTPNHLMEKDPHKGYCIPYGAAAMRILGEKTGAYQPVVSNELVHFLPENIKKFDAIVLNNASGAWITPTDDDVAKLAPGGADKKTLEERLRKSLLDYVSGGGGLMAFHFAIGANAHWPEFRQLLGATFTGHPWNEEIGLLVEEPDYPLAAAFGGKNFRIADEIYQFGLPYDRSKLRVFLSLDTERTNMSVRWIGRDDNDFAQAWVKSHGKGRVFYTGLGHRTEIFWSPVVLQFFLDAVQFAAGDLEASTEPRADRPLRNWPGPTPPEVRAARMKAQQVPEPTAEEIAKIEAACPDKPQVKPAKPRKVLVWGRTWTHLPNPYAEKALELLGKKTGAFTAVVSDDPRLLLTDRIGQFDAVVMNNIHEQEPFLRDGLGKLDPQQQAAARKLDQAVKQSILEYVRGGKGLVGTHAATAALFGWPEYGEMIGGYYGGHIAQEVVVKPEDPNHPVNACFQGKPFTIRDEIYIFKAPYGRKNLRVLLGLDLERMPDPGKRADKDYAVSWVRSYGKGRVFYTTLGHEPATHWNPLFLRHLLAGVQFAIGDLEGSTEPNPK
;
A
#
# COMPACT_ATOMS: atom_id res chain seq x y z
N PHE A 1 -64.04 -12.74 -49.72
CA PHE A 1 -63.44 -11.69 -50.58
C PHE A 1 -63.63 -10.27 -50.03
N VAL A 2 -64.73 -9.94 -49.33
CA VAL A 2 -64.93 -8.60 -48.72
C VAL A 2 -64.15 -8.39 -47.40
N ALA A 3 -63.81 -9.45 -46.66
CA ALA A 3 -63.01 -9.35 -45.43
C ALA A 3 -61.50 -9.07 -45.65
N ALA A 4 -60.98 -9.33 -46.86
CA ALA A 4 -59.58 -9.08 -47.20
C ALA A 4 -59.31 -7.62 -47.65
N ILE A 5 -60.36 -6.89 -48.04
CA ILE A 5 -60.25 -5.50 -48.53
C ILE A 5 -60.26 -4.50 -47.37
N VAL A 6 -60.92 -4.83 -46.25
CA VAL A 6 -60.92 -3.96 -45.05
C VAL A 6 -59.59 -4.02 -44.30
N ALA A 7 -58.87 -5.14 -44.35
CA ALA A 7 -57.54 -5.26 -43.76
C ALA A 7 -56.46 -4.48 -44.53
N LEU A 8 -56.61 -4.31 -45.84
CA LEU A 8 -55.62 -3.60 -46.68
C LEU A 8 -55.79 -2.07 -46.61
N LEU A 9 -57.00 -1.56 -46.35
CA LEU A 9 -57.28 -0.12 -46.21
C LEU A 9 -56.88 0.46 -44.84
N LEU A 10 -56.81 -0.37 -43.79
CA LEU A 10 -56.31 0.03 -42.47
C LEU A 10 -54.77 0.05 -42.38
N LEU A 11 -54.08 -0.66 -43.28
CA LEU A 11 -52.60 -0.66 -43.36
C LEU A 11 -52.03 0.51 -44.17
N LEU A 12 -52.83 1.18 -45.01
CA LEU A 12 -52.43 2.31 -45.84
C LEU A 12 -52.64 3.70 -45.20
N PHE A 13 -53.29 3.78 -44.04
CA PHE A 13 -53.44 5.02 -43.26
C PHE A 13 -52.48 5.15 -42.06
N LEU A 14 -51.63 4.14 -41.82
CA LEU A 14 -50.66 4.15 -40.70
C LEU A 14 -49.20 4.40 -41.12
N HIS A 15 -48.91 4.68 -42.39
CA HIS A 15 -47.54 4.89 -42.90
C HIS A 15 -47.26 6.27 -43.50
N SER A 16 -48.09 7.28 -43.26
CA SER A 16 -47.94 8.60 -43.90
C SER A 16 -48.18 9.82 -43.00
N ALA A 17 -47.86 9.70 -41.72
CA ALA A 17 -47.77 10.85 -40.82
C ALA A 17 -46.65 10.61 -39.80
N LEU A 18 -45.41 10.93 -40.18
CA LEU A 18 -44.29 11.31 -39.32
C LEU A 18 -43.08 11.59 -40.22
N ALA A 19 -43.18 12.66 -41.00
CA ALA A 19 -41.99 13.30 -41.54
C ALA A 19 -41.32 14.06 -40.36
N PRO A 20 -40.05 13.82 -40.03
CA PRO A 20 -39.33 14.71 -39.13
C PRO A 20 -38.97 15.96 -39.95
N LEU A 21 -39.79 16.99 -39.79
CA LEU A 21 -39.35 18.36 -39.92
C LEU A 21 -38.26 18.61 -38.86
N GLU A 22 -37.27 19.40 -39.26
CA GLU A 22 -36.18 19.98 -38.46
C GLU A 22 -34.89 19.16 -38.33
N SER A 23 -34.07 19.26 -39.38
CA SER A 23 -32.66 19.56 -39.20
C SER A 23 -32.51 20.99 -38.66
N ALA A 24 -32.55 21.15 -37.34
CA ALA A 24 -32.10 22.36 -36.67
C ALA A 24 -31.26 21.93 -35.47
N ALA A 25 -30.08 22.53 -35.34
CA ALA A 25 -29.08 22.20 -34.34
C ALA A 25 -29.68 22.08 -32.94
N VAL A 26 -29.57 20.90 -32.32
CA VAL A 26 -29.85 20.71 -30.90
C VAL A 26 -28.66 21.25 -30.13
N SER A 27 -28.70 22.55 -29.86
CA SER A 27 -27.82 23.23 -28.91
C SER A 27 -28.02 22.66 -27.50
N ALA A 28 -26.94 22.55 -26.73
CA ALA A 28 -26.97 22.24 -25.31
C ALA A 28 -28.06 23.04 -24.59
N GLU A 29 -28.95 22.37 -23.85
CA GLU A 29 -29.79 23.03 -22.85
C GLU A 29 -28.85 23.52 -21.72
N THR A 30 -28.23 24.68 -21.91
CA THR A 30 -27.90 25.53 -20.77
C THR A 30 -29.23 25.97 -20.18
N ALA A 31 -29.54 25.59 -18.95
CA ALA A 31 -30.62 26.25 -18.22
C ALA A 31 -30.38 27.76 -18.32
N ALA A 32 -31.31 28.49 -18.92
CA ALA A 32 -31.15 29.90 -19.23
C ALA A 32 -30.73 30.65 -17.96
N GLN A 33 -29.48 31.13 -17.92
CA GLN A 33 -28.99 31.98 -16.85
C GLN A 33 -29.84 33.26 -16.84
N ARG A 34 -30.24 33.71 -15.65
CA ARG A 34 -31.00 34.96 -15.49
C ARG A 34 -30.20 36.14 -16.07
N PRO A 35 -30.86 37.16 -16.64
CA PRO A 35 -30.19 38.42 -16.95
C PRO A 35 -29.53 38.99 -15.68
N GLY A 36 -28.21 39.18 -15.70
CA GLY A 36 -27.43 39.67 -14.56
C GLY A 36 -26.80 38.60 -13.65
N ALA A 37 -27.00 37.30 -13.90
CA ALA A 37 -26.26 36.25 -13.20
C ALA A 37 -24.80 36.22 -13.69
N VAL A 38 -23.85 36.16 -12.75
CA VAL A 38 -22.43 36.00 -13.08
C VAL A 38 -22.21 34.59 -13.65
N ASP A 39 -21.72 34.51 -14.89
CA ASP A 39 -21.39 33.23 -15.51
C ASP A 39 -20.05 32.69 -14.98
N TYR A 40 -20.14 31.92 -13.89
CA TYR A 40 -18.99 31.29 -13.25
C TYR A 40 -18.45 30.07 -14.00
N PHE A 41 -19.03 29.67 -15.14
CA PHE A 41 -18.60 28.49 -15.91
C PHE A 41 -17.81 28.83 -17.17
N SER A 42 -17.77 30.11 -17.56
CA SER A 42 -16.95 30.54 -18.69
C SER A 42 -15.45 30.42 -18.39
N ILE A 43 -14.70 30.00 -19.40
CA ILE A 43 -13.23 30.00 -19.41
C ILE A 43 -12.72 30.68 -20.67
N PRO A 44 -11.48 31.20 -20.70
CA PRO A 44 -10.90 31.73 -21.93
C PRO A 44 -10.90 30.68 -23.05
N LYS A 45 -11.35 31.06 -24.24
CA LYS A 45 -11.49 30.15 -25.40
C LYS A 45 -10.24 29.32 -25.69
N HIS A 46 -9.05 29.95 -25.63
CA HIS A 46 -7.78 29.25 -25.88
C HIS A 46 -7.47 28.18 -24.82
N GLN A 47 -7.98 28.30 -23.59
CA GLN A 47 -7.87 27.25 -22.58
C GLN A 47 -8.89 26.14 -22.83
N GLU A 48 -10.11 26.48 -23.22
CA GLU A 48 -11.12 25.50 -23.63
C GLU A 48 -10.62 24.64 -24.80
N GLU A 49 -9.93 25.24 -25.76
CA GLU A 49 -9.30 24.55 -26.89
C GLU A 49 -8.22 23.55 -26.44
N LYS A 50 -7.45 23.84 -25.37
CA LYS A 50 -6.50 22.86 -24.80
C LYS A 50 -7.22 21.66 -24.20
N ILE A 51 -8.29 21.88 -23.45
CA ILE A 51 -9.13 20.81 -22.88
C ILE A 51 -9.69 19.96 -24.02
N ARG A 52 -10.27 20.59 -25.05
CA ARG A 52 -10.83 19.92 -26.23
C ARG A 52 -9.77 19.14 -27.01
N ALA A 53 -8.55 19.67 -27.14
CA ALA A 53 -7.45 18.97 -27.80
C ALA A 53 -7.00 17.74 -27.01
N ALA A 54 -6.85 17.85 -25.69
CA ALA A 54 -6.40 16.78 -24.81
C ALA A 54 -7.46 15.69 -24.56
N ALA A 55 -8.76 16.03 -24.65
CA ALA A 55 -9.84 15.08 -24.44
C ALA A 55 -9.75 13.90 -25.42
N PRO A 56 -10.07 12.67 -24.99
CA PRO A 56 -10.09 11.52 -25.88
C PRO A 56 -11.09 11.72 -27.03
N ALA A 57 -10.84 11.04 -28.15
CA ALA A 57 -11.73 11.12 -29.32
C ALA A 57 -13.00 10.28 -29.18
N ALA A 58 -12.95 9.22 -28.37
CA ALA A 58 -14.05 8.27 -28.15
C ALA A 58 -13.93 7.67 -26.74
N PRO A 59 -15.04 7.17 -26.16
CA PRO A 59 -15.01 6.51 -24.87
C PRO A 59 -14.40 5.10 -24.97
N ARG A 60 -13.81 4.61 -23.86
CA ARG A 60 -13.26 3.25 -23.81
C ARG A 60 -14.35 2.18 -23.75
N ALA A 61 -15.41 2.47 -23.00
CA ALA A 61 -16.61 1.64 -23.00
C ALA A 61 -17.66 2.26 -23.94
N LYS A 62 -18.33 1.44 -24.76
CA LYS A 62 -19.46 1.92 -25.56
C LYS A 62 -20.65 2.20 -24.61
N PRO A 63 -21.28 3.38 -24.65
CA PRO A 63 -22.49 3.64 -23.87
C PRO A 63 -23.56 2.60 -24.17
N ARG A 64 -24.18 2.03 -23.12
CA ARG A 64 -25.22 1.00 -23.25
C ARG A 64 -26.56 1.59 -23.67
N GLN A 65 -26.78 2.85 -23.32
CA GLN A 65 -27.92 3.67 -23.71
C GLN A 65 -27.46 5.13 -23.83
N ALA A 66 -28.33 6.00 -24.36
CA ALA A 66 -28.10 7.44 -24.28
C ALA A 66 -28.05 7.84 -22.80
N ARG A 67 -26.93 8.44 -22.38
CA ARG A 67 -26.73 8.88 -20.99
C ARG A 67 -26.96 10.37 -20.85
N ARG A 68 -27.64 10.80 -19.79
CA ARG A 68 -27.72 12.21 -19.38
C ARG A 68 -27.02 12.39 -18.04
N VAL A 69 -26.02 13.27 -17.98
CA VAL A 69 -25.17 13.45 -16.80
C VAL A 69 -25.26 14.89 -16.31
N LEU A 70 -25.61 15.05 -15.02
CA LEU A 70 -25.58 16.35 -14.36
C LEU A 70 -24.14 16.65 -13.91
N VAL A 71 -23.56 17.75 -14.40
CA VAL A 71 -22.30 18.31 -13.90
C VAL A 71 -22.66 19.43 -12.94
N PHE A 72 -22.75 19.10 -11.65
CA PHE A 72 -23.14 20.00 -10.60
C PHE A 72 -21.93 20.68 -9.95
N SER A 73 -21.96 22.01 -9.87
CA SER A 73 -20.88 22.81 -9.27
C SER A 73 -21.41 23.68 -8.13
N THR A 74 -20.53 24.38 -7.41
CA THR A 74 -20.90 25.27 -6.29
C THR A 74 -22.00 26.27 -6.70
N PRO A 75 -23.12 26.38 -5.95
CA PRO A 75 -24.15 27.38 -6.16
C PRO A 75 -23.63 28.82 -6.09
N ASN A 76 -24.25 29.73 -6.86
CA ASN A 76 -23.82 31.13 -6.96
C ASN A 76 -23.68 31.83 -5.61
N HIS A 77 -24.58 31.56 -4.66
CA HIS A 77 -24.56 32.19 -3.33
C HIS A 77 -23.37 31.74 -2.45
N LEU A 78 -22.70 30.64 -2.81
CA LEU A 78 -21.48 30.17 -2.16
C LEU A 78 -20.21 30.49 -2.98
N MET A 79 -20.34 30.60 -4.30
CA MET A 79 -19.23 30.76 -5.24
C MET A 79 -18.35 31.98 -4.96
N GLU A 80 -18.93 33.10 -4.54
CA GLU A 80 -18.16 34.32 -4.30
C GLU A 80 -17.10 34.14 -3.20
N LYS A 81 -17.38 33.31 -2.20
CA LYS A 81 -16.47 33.01 -1.09
C LYS A 81 -15.67 31.72 -1.30
N ASP A 82 -15.90 31.02 -2.40
CA ASP A 82 -15.23 29.78 -2.70
C ASP A 82 -13.77 30.05 -3.13
N PRO A 83 -12.77 29.48 -2.43
CA PRO A 83 -11.38 29.65 -2.82
C PRO A 83 -11.05 29.01 -4.17
N HIS A 84 -11.94 28.19 -4.72
CA HIS A 84 -11.81 27.50 -6.01
C HIS A 84 -12.39 28.26 -7.21
N LYS A 85 -12.98 29.44 -6.96
CA LYS A 85 -13.63 30.26 -7.99
C LYS A 85 -12.63 30.71 -9.07
N GLY A 86 -13.06 30.68 -10.33
CA GLY A 86 -12.30 31.24 -11.46
C GLY A 86 -11.14 30.40 -11.99
N TYR A 87 -10.80 29.27 -11.36
CA TYR A 87 -9.79 28.34 -11.90
C TYR A 87 -10.26 26.88 -11.90
N CYS A 88 -10.42 26.16 -10.78
CA CYS A 88 -10.67 24.71 -10.90
C CYS A 88 -12.12 24.36 -11.19
N ILE A 89 -13.09 25.08 -10.62
CA ILE A 89 -14.53 24.85 -10.87
C ILE A 89 -14.91 25.08 -12.34
N PRO A 90 -14.65 26.26 -12.96
CA PRO A 90 -15.04 26.50 -14.35
C PRO A 90 -14.33 25.56 -15.34
N TYR A 91 -13.06 25.23 -15.10
CA TYR A 91 -12.30 24.35 -15.99
C TYR A 91 -12.73 22.89 -15.83
N GLY A 92 -13.08 22.46 -14.62
CA GLY A 92 -13.71 21.15 -14.37
C GLY A 92 -15.08 21.03 -15.04
N ALA A 93 -15.91 22.08 -14.98
CA ALA A 93 -17.20 22.12 -15.66
C ALA A 93 -17.04 22.02 -17.19
N ALA A 94 -16.10 22.79 -17.75
CA ALA A 94 -15.76 22.74 -19.17
C ALA A 94 -15.21 21.36 -19.59
N ALA A 95 -14.33 20.75 -18.78
CA ALA A 95 -13.78 19.42 -19.03
C ALA A 95 -14.87 18.35 -19.09
N MET A 96 -15.75 18.29 -18.09
CA MET A 96 -16.85 17.31 -18.09
C MET A 96 -17.80 17.54 -19.27
N ARG A 97 -18.15 18.79 -19.57
CA ARG A 97 -18.96 19.11 -20.75
C ARG A 97 -18.29 18.63 -22.06
N ILE A 98 -17.02 18.98 -22.26
CA ILE A 98 -16.25 18.59 -23.45
C ILE A 98 -16.11 17.07 -23.56
N LEU A 99 -15.87 16.37 -22.45
CA LEU A 99 -15.81 14.92 -22.45
C LEU A 99 -17.11 14.31 -22.97
N GLY A 100 -18.27 14.75 -22.49
CA GLY A 100 -19.56 14.32 -23.01
C GLY A 100 -19.76 14.64 -24.50
N GLU A 101 -19.58 15.92 -24.87
CA GLU A 101 -19.78 16.42 -26.24
C GLU A 101 -18.86 15.74 -27.27
N LYS A 102 -17.56 15.66 -26.98
CA LYS A 102 -16.55 15.21 -27.94
C LYS A 102 -16.59 13.70 -28.15
N THR A 103 -16.83 12.95 -27.08
CA THR A 103 -16.78 11.48 -27.11
C THR A 103 -18.13 10.85 -27.42
N GLY A 104 -19.23 11.58 -27.20
CA GLY A 104 -20.58 11.03 -27.28
C GLY A 104 -20.90 10.06 -26.14
N ALA A 105 -20.10 10.01 -25.07
CA ALA A 105 -20.33 9.12 -23.94
C ALA A 105 -21.60 9.46 -23.16
N TYR A 106 -21.94 10.75 -23.09
CA TYR A 106 -23.12 11.26 -22.41
C TYR A 106 -23.49 12.66 -22.90
N GLN A 107 -24.76 13.03 -22.72
CA GLN A 107 -25.25 14.40 -22.82
C GLN A 107 -24.95 15.13 -21.50
N PRO A 108 -24.06 16.14 -21.50
CA PRO A 108 -23.76 16.91 -20.29
C PRO A 108 -24.86 17.93 -20.01
N VAL A 109 -25.22 18.08 -18.74
CA VAL A 109 -26.03 19.18 -18.22
C VAL A 109 -25.23 19.90 -17.14
N VAL A 110 -24.66 21.05 -17.46
CA VAL A 110 -23.88 21.86 -16.51
C VAL A 110 -24.83 22.77 -15.74
N SER A 111 -24.80 22.70 -14.42
CA SER A 111 -25.69 23.49 -13.57
C SER A 111 -25.14 23.65 -12.15
N ASN A 112 -25.68 24.61 -11.41
CA ASN A 112 -25.49 24.77 -9.98
C ASN A 112 -26.82 25.03 -9.24
N GLU A 113 -27.94 24.67 -9.87
CA GLU A 113 -29.28 24.89 -9.34
C GLU A 113 -29.80 23.67 -8.55
N LEU A 114 -30.33 23.92 -7.35
CA LEU A 114 -30.85 22.87 -6.45
C LEU A 114 -32.09 22.15 -7.00
N VAL A 115 -32.78 22.74 -7.97
CA VAL A 115 -33.96 22.14 -8.63
C VAL A 115 -33.69 20.74 -9.17
N HIS A 116 -32.44 20.44 -9.56
CA HIS A 116 -32.06 19.12 -10.07
C HIS A 116 -32.08 18.02 -9.00
N PHE A 117 -31.93 18.37 -7.72
CA PHE A 117 -31.96 17.41 -6.62
C PHE A 117 -33.37 17.14 -6.09
N LEU A 118 -34.41 17.76 -6.65
CA LEU A 118 -35.79 17.36 -6.35
C LEU A 118 -36.05 15.91 -6.83
N PRO A 119 -36.82 15.09 -6.08
CA PRO A 119 -37.06 13.68 -6.43
C PRO A 119 -37.54 13.46 -7.88
N GLU A 120 -38.39 14.34 -8.38
CA GLU A 120 -38.94 14.33 -9.72
C GLU A 120 -37.93 14.69 -10.82
N ASN A 121 -36.85 15.40 -10.47
CA ASN A 121 -35.85 15.90 -11.41
C ASN A 121 -34.57 15.07 -11.38
N ILE A 122 -34.14 14.58 -10.22
CA ILE A 122 -32.88 13.85 -10.07
C ILE A 122 -32.87 12.55 -10.89
N LYS A 123 -34.03 11.91 -11.02
CA LYS A 123 -34.24 10.69 -11.81
C LYS A 123 -34.06 10.87 -13.33
N LYS A 124 -33.91 12.12 -13.81
CA LYS A 124 -33.64 12.41 -15.24
C LYS A 124 -32.18 12.18 -15.63
N PHE A 125 -31.31 11.91 -14.65
CA PHE A 125 -29.88 11.75 -14.85
C PHE A 125 -29.43 10.30 -14.56
N ASP A 126 -28.61 9.75 -15.45
CA ASP A 126 -27.96 8.45 -15.27
C ASP A 126 -26.80 8.51 -14.26
N ALA A 127 -26.14 9.67 -14.17
CA ALA A 127 -25.12 9.95 -13.17
C ALA A 127 -25.06 11.44 -12.83
N ILE A 128 -24.53 11.73 -11.65
CA ILE A 128 -24.23 13.07 -11.17
C ILE A 128 -22.72 13.19 -10.95
N VAL A 129 -22.13 14.26 -11.47
CA VAL A 129 -20.75 14.67 -11.22
C VAL A 129 -20.77 15.87 -10.28
N LEU A 130 -20.20 15.73 -9.09
CA LEU A 130 -19.93 16.82 -8.18
C LEU A 130 -18.56 17.43 -8.52
N ASN A 131 -18.59 18.45 -9.38
CA ASN A 131 -17.42 19.19 -9.82
C ASN A 131 -17.01 20.21 -8.78
N ASN A 132 -16.06 19.84 -7.91
CA ASN A 132 -15.49 20.75 -6.90
C ASN A 132 -16.57 21.48 -6.07
N ALA A 133 -17.77 20.90 -5.95
CA ALA A 133 -18.89 21.54 -5.30
C ALA A 133 -18.53 21.75 -3.82
N SER A 134 -18.64 22.96 -3.31
CA SER A 134 -18.12 23.33 -2.00
C SER A 134 -19.20 23.86 -1.06
N GLY A 135 -18.85 23.97 0.22
CA GLY A 135 -19.73 24.53 1.25
C GLY A 135 -20.98 23.69 1.51
N ALA A 136 -21.95 24.28 2.20
CA ALA A 136 -23.24 23.68 2.50
C ALA A 136 -24.20 23.80 1.30
N TRP A 137 -23.78 23.38 0.11
CA TRP A 137 -24.53 23.63 -1.13
C TRP A 137 -25.92 23.03 -1.13
N ILE A 138 -26.18 21.94 -0.38
CA ILE A 138 -27.51 21.32 -0.29
C ILE A 138 -28.50 22.16 0.55
N THR A 139 -27.99 23.12 1.35
CA THR A 139 -28.79 24.02 2.17
C THR A 139 -29.41 25.12 1.29
N PRO A 140 -30.74 25.17 1.14
CA PRO A 140 -31.39 26.12 0.25
C PRO A 140 -31.31 27.55 0.80
N THR A 141 -31.24 28.53 -0.10
CA THR A 141 -31.47 29.95 0.22
C THR A 141 -32.97 30.25 0.34
N ASP A 142 -33.35 31.42 0.83
CA ASP A 142 -34.77 31.83 0.88
C ASP A 142 -35.37 31.90 -0.54
N ASP A 143 -34.56 32.30 -1.52
CA ASP A 143 -34.90 32.25 -2.94
C ASP A 143 -35.20 30.83 -3.42
N ASP A 144 -34.40 29.85 -2.98
CA ASP A 144 -34.63 28.44 -3.33
C ASP A 144 -35.91 27.91 -2.69
N VAL A 145 -36.21 28.30 -1.44
CA VAL A 145 -37.47 27.95 -0.78
C VAL A 145 -38.66 28.51 -1.57
N ALA A 146 -38.62 29.79 -1.94
CA ALA A 146 -39.70 30.43 -2.69
C ALA A 146 -39.97 29.73 -4.04
N LYS A 147 -38.95 29.16 -4.69
CA LYS A 147 -39.07 28.48 -5.99
C LYS A 147 -39.43 27.00 -5.88
N LEU A 148 -38.82 26.29 -4.95
CA LEU A 148 -38.81 24.82 -4.90
C LEU A 148 -39.79 24.24 -3.88
N ALA A 149 -40.32 25.09 -3.00
CA ALA A 149 -41.29 24.73 -1.97
C ALA A 149 -42.53 25.66 -1.98
N PRO A 150 -43.26 25.78 -3.12
CA PRO A 150 -44.40 26.69 -3.23
C PRO A 150 -45.57 26.36 -2.28
N GLY A 151 -45.56 25.18 -1.64
CA GLY A 151 -46.52 24.78 -0.61
C GLY A 151 -46.22 25.27 0.81
N GLY A 152 -45.23 26.17 0.99
CA GLY A 152 -44.92 26.79 2.29
C GLY A 152 -44.01 25.97 3.20
N ALA A 153 -43.28 24.98 2.66
CA ALA A 153 -42.29 24.25 3.45
C ALA A 153 -41.09 25.15 3.79
N ASP A 154 -40.59 25.05 5.02
CA ASP A 154 -39.44 25.83 5.45
C ASP A 154 -38.11 25.31 4.87
N LYS A 155 -37.06 26.10 5.06
CA LYS A 155 -35.70 25.80 4.60
C LYS A 155 -35.20 24.42 5.04
N LYS A 156 -35.47 24.03 6.29
CA LYS A 156 -35.04 22.76 6.87
C LYS A 156 -35.74 21.59 6.18
N THR A 157 -37.05 21.68 6.00
CA THR A 157 -37.88 20.67 5.34
C THR A 157 -37.46 20.48 3.88
N LEU A 158 -37.19 21.57 3.16
CA LEU A 158 -36.68 21.49 1.79
C LEU A 158 -35.30 20.85 1.74
N GLU A 159 -34.38 21.24 2.63
CA GLU A 159 -33.06 20.62 2.71
C GLU A 159 -33.13 19.11 2.98
N GLU A 160 -33.95 18.67 3.94
CA GLU A 160 -34.17 17.25 4.23
C GLU A 160 -34.72 16.50 3.01
N ARG A 161 -35.64 17.11 2.26
CA ARG A 161 -36.16 16.55 0.99
C ARG A 161 -35.06 16.38 -0.06
N LEU A 162 -34.20 17.38 -0.24
CA LEU A 162 -33.10 17.33 -1.22
C LEU A 162 -32.03 16.30 -0.82
N ARG A 163 -31.65 16.27 0.47
CA ARG A 163 -30.71 15.28 1.02
C ARG A 163 -31.23 13.86 0.83
N LYS A 164 -32.50 13.61 1.20
CA LYS A 164 -33.13 12.31 1.03
C LYS A 164 -33.21 11.90 -0.44
N SER A 165 -33.56 12.82 -1.33
CA SER A 165 -33.62 12.60 -2.77
C SER A 165 -32.28 12.11 -3.34
N LEU A 166 -31.15 12.73 -2.94
CA LEU A 166 -29.82 12.29 -3.34
C LEU A 166 -29.47 10.89 -2.82
N LEU A 167 -29.75 10.61 -1.54
CA LEU A 167 -29.48 9.28 -0.96
C LEU A 167 -30.35 8.20 -1.60
N ASP A 168 -31.64 8.47 -1.80
CA ASP A 168 -32.57 7.56 -2.48
C ASP A 168 -32.13 7.30 -3.93
N TYR A 169 -31.71 8.35 -4.65
CA TYR A 169 -31.21 8.24 -6.03
C TYR A 169 -30.02 7.29 -6.12
N VAL A 170 -28.98 7.52 -5.30
CA VAL A 170 -27.78 6.66 -5.34
C VAL A 170 -28.13 5.26 -4.85
N SER A 171 -28.81 5.11 -3.70
CA SER A 171 -29.19 3.80 -3.18
C SER A 171 -30.08 2.99 -4.15
N GLY A 172 -30.88 3.66 -4.97
CA GLY A 172 -31.72 3.08 -6.02
C GLY A 172 -30.98 2.64 -7.28
N GLY A 173 -29.70 3.01 -7.46
CA GLY A 173 -28.89 2.63 -8.63
C GLY A 173 -28.27 3.78 -9.41
N GLY A 174 -28.56 5.03 -9.01
CA GLY A 174 -27.95 6.23 -9.59
C GLY A 174 -26.44 6.28 -9.37
N GLY A 175 -25.73 6.84 -10.35
CA GLY A 175 -24.28 7.02 -10.30
C GLY A 175 -23.87 8.34 -9.66
N LEU A 176 -22.81 8.34 -8.85
CA LEU A 176 -22.20 9.55 -8.30
C LEU A 176 -20.68 9.54 -8.53
N MET A 177 -20.18 10.58 -9.18
CA MET A 177 -18.75 10.89 -9.24
C MET A 177 -18.52 12.17 -8.46
N ALA A 178 -17.56 12.17 -7.55
CA ALA A 178 -17.08 13.37 -6.88
C ALA A 178 -15.58 13.50 -7.11
N PHE A 179 -15.08 14.73 -7.23
CA PHE A 179 -13.63 14.92 -7.30
C PHE A 179 -13.17 16.14 -6.52
N HIS A 180 -11.94 16.03 -6.04
CA HIS A 180 -11.22 17.03 -5.27
C HIS A 180 -12.05 17.59 -4.11
N PHE A 181 -12.36 18.90 -4.07
CA PHE A 181 -12.96 19.52 -2.87
C PHE A 181 -14.42 19.12 -2.62
N ALA A 182 -15.07 18.42 -3.56
CA ALA A 182 -16.42 17.88 -3.36
C ALA A 182 -16.56 17.00 -2.09
N ILE A 183 -15.46 16.39 -1.64
CA ILE A 183 -15.40 15.60 -0.40
C ILE A 183 -15.52 16.45 0.89
N GLY A 184 -15.17 17.73 0.84
CA GLY A 184 -15.25 18.67 1.95
C GLY A 184 -16.60 19.39 2.06
N ALA A 185 -17.48 19.19 1.10
CA ALA A 185 -18.79 19.83 1.06
C ALA A 185 -19.77 19.26 2.09
N ASN A 186 -20.82 20.01 2.38
CA ASN A 186 -21.90 19.64 3.29
C ASN A 186 -21.38 19.05 4.61
N ALA A 187 -20.38 19.68 5.24
CA ALA A 187 -19.74 19.17 6.44
C ALA A 187 -20.73 18.91 7.60
N HIS A 188 -21.83 19.67 7.64
CA HIS A 188 -22.96 19.54 8.56
C HIS A 188 -23.84 18.29 8.33
N TRP A 189 -23.59 17.53 7.26
CA TRP A 189 -24.38 16.37 6.84
C TRP A 189 -23.55 15.07 6.93
N PRO A 190 -23.61 14.31 8.05
CA PRO A 190 -22.81 13.11 8.24
C PRO A 190 -23.03 12.00 7.20
N GLU A 191 -24.27 11.83 6.72
CA GLU A 191 -24.60 10.81 5.72
C GLU A 191 -23.96 11.11 4.36
N PHE A 192 -23.65 12.38 4.05
CA PHE A 192 -22.87 12.74 2.86
C PHE A 192 -21.43 12.23 2.96
N ARG A 193 -20.82 12.33 4.14
CA ARG A 193 -19.48 11.77 4.40
C ARG A 193 -19.50 10.25 4.30
N GLN A 194 -20.58 9.59 4.74
CA GLN A 194 -20.78 8.15 4.55
C GLN A 194 -21.00 7.77 3.07
N LEU A 195 -21.73 8.59 2.32
CA LEU A 195 -21.99 8.41 0.90
C LEU A 195 -20.68 8.38 0.13
N LEU A 196 -19.84 9.40 0.30
CA LEU A 196 -18.52 9.51 -0.36
C LEU A 196 -17.46 8.59 0.26
N GLY A 197 -17.62 8.23 1.53
CA GLY A 197 -16.79 7.26 2.24
C GLY A 197 -15.61 7.85 3.01
N ALA A 198 -15.50 9.18 3.12
CA ALA A 198 -14.41 9.84 3.83
C ALA A 198 -14.80 11.26 4.27
N THR A 199 -14.00 11.83 5.17
CA THR A 199 -14.04 13.26 5.52
C THR A 199 -12.72 13.91 5.13
N PHE A 200 -12.76 15.12 4.55
CA PHE A 200 -11.57 15.95 4.37
C PHE A 200 -10.95 16.35 5.71
N THR A 201 -9.67 16.07 5.92
CA THR A 201 -8.96 16.48 7.15
C THR A 201 -7.75 17.37 6.90
N GLY A 202 -7.31 17.50 5.64
CA GLY A 202 -6.26 18.43 5.27
C GLY A 202 -5.77 18.21 3.84
N HIS A 203 -4.88 19.09 3.41
CA HIS A 203 -4.31 19.16 2.07
C HIS A 203 -2.79 19.41 2.15
N PRO A 204 -2.01 18.44 2.66
CA PRO A 204 -0.60 18.67 3.00
C PRO A 204 0.29 19.00 1.79
N TRP A 205 -0.14 18.61 0.58
CA TRP A 205 0.64 18.76 -0.65
C TRP A 205 -0.06 19.71 -1.62
N ASN A 206 0.68 20.70 -2.10
CA ASN A 206 0.32 21.50 -3.27
C ASN A 206 1.57 21.67 -4.14
N GLU A 207 2.04 20.53 -4.65
CA GLU A 207 3.32 20.39 -5.35
C GLU A 207 3.27 19.20 -6.30
N GLU A 208 4.38 18.89 -6.95
CA GLU A 208 4.51 17.65 -7.71
C GLU A 208 4.66 16.45 -6.78
N ILE A 209 3.69 15.53 -6.83
CA ILE A 209 3.64 14.34 -5.99
C ILE A 209 3.76 13.07 -6.83
N GLY A 210 4.15 11.97 -6.18
CA GLY A 210 4.11 10.64 -6.76
C GLY A 210 2.77 9.96 -6.46
N LEU A 211 2.17 9.31 -7.46
CA LEU A 211 1.00 8.46 -7.29
C LEU A 211 1.32 7.00 -7.62
N LEU A 212 0.91 6.13 -6.71
CA LEU A 212 0.97 4.69 -6.82
C LEU A 212 -0.34 4.18 -7.42
N VAL A 213 -0.25 3.49 -8.54
CA VAL A 213 -1.36 2.72 -9.11
C VAL A 213 -1.40 1.38 -8.39
N GLU A 214 -2.31 1.23 -7.43
CA GLU A 214 -2.33 0.05 -6.54
C GLU A 214 -2.86 -1.21 -7.22
N GLU A 215 -3.62 -1.05 -8.30
CA GLU A 215 -4.22 -2.12 -9.07
C GLU A 215 -4.05 -1.81 -10.58
N PRO A 216 -2.87 -2.11 -11.16
CA PRO A 216 -2.53 -1.78 -12.55
C PRO A 216 -3.54 -2.25 -13.59
N ASP A 217 -4.15 -3.41 -13.34
CA ASP A 217 -5.10 -4.06 -14.24
C ASP A 217 -6.56 -3.65 -13.96
N TYR A 218 -6.81 -2.80 -12.96
CA TYR A 218 -8.15 -2.36 -12.65
C TYR A 218 -8.73 -1.49 -13.78
N PRO A 219 -9.98 -1.71 -14.23
CA PRO A 219 -10.53 -0.97 -15.36
C PRO A 219 -10.44 0.56 -15.23
N LEU A 220 -10.67 1.09 -14.03
CA LEU A 220 -10.57 2.53 -13.72
C LEU A 220 -9.13 3.04 -13.57
N ALA A 221 -8.14 2.17 -13.47
CA ALA A 221 -6.71 2.54 -13.44
C ALA A 221 -6.06 2.52 -14.83
N ALA A 222 -6.73 1.97 -15.84
CA ALA A 222 -6.08 1.68 -17.11
C ALA A 222 -5.68 2.93 -17.94
N ALA A 223 -6.21 4.12 -17.64
CA ALA A 223 -5.70 5.38 -18.20
C ALA A 223 -4.21 5.61 -17.86
N PHE A 224 -3.72 5.07 -16.75
CA PHE A 224 -2.34 5.20 -16.28
C PHE A 224 -1.41 4.11 -16.83
N GLY A 225 -1.92 3.17 -17.64
CA GLY A 225 -1.13 2.10 -18.25
C GLY A 225 -0.38 1.21 -17.24
N GLY A 226 -0.94 1.05 -16.03
CA GLY A 226 -0.36 0.25 -14.96
C GLY A 226 0.89 0.83 -14.29
N LYS A 227 1.22 2.10 -14.55
CA LYS A 227 2.46 2.73 -14.07
C LYS A 227 2.17 3.76 -12.97
N ASN A 228 3.04 3.79 -11.96
CA ASN A 228 3.13 4.92 -11.05
C ASN A 228 3.55 6.16 -11.82
N PHE A 229 2.94 7.30 -11.50
CA PHE A 229 3.18 8.55 -12.23
C PHE A 229 3.41 9.70 -11.27
N ARG A 230 3.88 10.82 -11.82
CA ARG A 230 4.00 12.08 -11.08
C ARG A 230 3.00 13.07 -11.64
N ILE A 231 2.42 13.88 -10.77
CA ILE A 231 1.51 14.94 -11.17
C ILE A 231 1.62 16.10 -10.17
N ALA A 232 1.54 17.32 -10.67
CA ALA A 232 1.39 18.50 -9.83
C ALA A 232 -0.09 18.75 -9.59
N ASP A 233 -0.51 18.68 -8.32
CA ASP A 233 -1.87 19.01 -7.90
C ASP A 233 -1.90 19.39 -6.41
N GLU A 234 -3.05 19.81 -5.90
CA GLU A 234 -3.30 19.85 -4.45
C GLU A 234 -3.94 18.54 -3.99
N ILE A 235 -3.30 17.85 -3.05
CA ILE A 235 -3.65 16.49 -2.64
C ILE A 235 -4.00 16.42 -1.15
N TYR A 236 -5.08 15.70 -0.88
CA TYR A 236 -5.71 15.62 0.43
C TYR A 236 -5.28 14.42 1.25
N GLN A 237 -5.58 14.51 2.53
CA GLN A 237 -5.67 13.39 3.44
C GLN A 237 -7.08 13.34 4.04
N PHE A 238 -7.45 12.14 4.49
CA PHE A 238 -8.83 11.84 4.86
C PHE A 238 -8.95 11.36 6.30
N GLY A 239 -10.11 11.59 6.90
CA GLY A 239 -10.51 11.07 8.21
C GLY A 239 -11.75 10.19 8.11
N LEU A 240 -12.26 9.75 9.26
CA LEU A 240 -13.46 8.92 9.37
C LEU A 240 -14.63 9.52 8.56
N PRO A 241 -15.44 8.70 7.85
CA PRO A 241 -15.52 7.24 7.93
C PRO A 241 -14.58 6.50 6.98
N TYR A 242 -13.51 7.14 6.48
CA TYR A 242 -12.51 6.50 5.63
C TYR A 242 -12.03 5.17 6.21
N ASP A 243 -12.21 4.10 5.44
CA ASP A 243 -11.93 2.73 5.84
C ASP A 243 -11.75 1.85 4.59
N ARG A 244 -10.52 1.38 4.33
CA ARG A 244 -10.21 0.51 3.19
C ARG A 244 -10.98 -0.80 3.18
N SER A 245 -11.53 -1.27 4.31
CA SER A 245 -12.39 -2.45 4.33
C SER A 245 -13.77 -2.19 3.72
N LYS A 246 -14.11 -0.92 3.47
CA LYS A 246 -15.38 -0.47 2.89
C LYS A 246 -15.22 0.24 1.54
N LEU A 247 -13.98 0.52 1.14
CA LEU A 247 -13.62 1.23 -0.07
C LEU A 247 -12.68 0.38 -0.93
N ARG A 248 -12.94 0.31 -2.23
CA ARG A 248 -11.94 -0.20 -3.16
C ARG A 248 -11.03 0.94 -3.60
N VAL A 249 -9.96 1.16 -2.85
CA VAL A 249 -8.90 2.12 -3.20
C VAL A 249 -8.01 1.52 -4.29
N PHE A 250 -7.76 2.28 -5.36
CA PHE A 250 -6.93 1.84 -6.49
C PHE A 250 -5.85 2.85 -6.90
N LEU A 251 -5.85 4.05 -6.31
CA LEU A 251 -4.81 5.06 -6.46
C LEU A 251 -4.48 5.63 -5.07
N SER A 252 -3.19 5.77 -4.75
CA SER A 252 -2.71 6.35 -3.49
C SER A 252 -1.48 7.21 -3.71
N LEU A 253 -1.15 8.05 -2.73
CA LEU A 253 0.14 8.72 -2.67
C LEU A 253 1.28 7.69 -2.60
N ASP A 254 2.27 7.88 -3.46
CA ASP A 254 3.54 7.15 -3.39
C ASP A 254 4.47 7.93 -2.44
N THR A 255 4.51 7.51 -1.17
CA THR A 255 5.27 8.20 -0.11
C THR A 255 6.79 8.15 -0.33
N GLU A 256 7.30 7.21 -1.15
CA GLU A 256 8.73 7.14 -1.49
C GLU A 256 9.11 8.18 -2.55
N ARG A 257 8.12 8.59 -3.36
CA ARG A 257 8.30 9.56 -4.45
C ARG A 257 7.64 10.90 -4.15
N THR A 258 7.14 11.10 -2.95
CA THR A 258 6.47 12.33 -2.55
C THR A 258 7.24 13.00 -1.42
N ASN A 259 7.26 14.32 -1.41
CA ASN A 259 7.80 15.09 -0.31
C ASN A 259 6.98 14.84 0.97
N MET A 260 7.50 13.97 1.85
CA MET A 260 6.84 13.65 3.13
C MET A 260 7.27 14.58 4.29
N SER A 261 8.06 15.63 4.02
CA SER A 261 8.44 16.62 5.04
C SER A 261 7.51 17.85 5.07
N VAL A 262 6.40 17.82 4.33
CA VAL A 262 5.41 18.89 4.34
C VAL A 262 4.73 19.00 5.71
N ARG A 263 4.26 20.19 6.04
CA ARG A 263 3.52 20.42 7.29
C ARG A 263 2.12 19.80 7.19
N TRP A 264 1.51 19.54 8.34
CA TRP A 264 0.10 19.13 8.47
C TRP A 264 -0.25 17.74 7.94
N ILE A 265 0.73 16.86 7.74
CA ILE A 265 0.43 15.42 7.61
C ILE A 265 -0.14 14.94 8.95
N GLY A 266 -1.41 14.56 8.94
CA GLY A 266 -2.21 14.20 10.12
C GLY A 266 -2.51 12.72 10.22
N ARG A 267 -2.08 11.91 9.25
CA ARG A 267 -2.20 10.46 9.27
C ARG A 267 -0.85 9.81 9.58
N ASP A 268 -0.80 9.04 10.66
CA ASP A 268 0.38 8.30 11.12
C ASP A 268 0.51 6.91 10.48
N ASP A 269 -0.56 6.42 9.85
CA ASP A 269 -0.61 5.13 9.15
C ASP A 269 -0.07 5.15 7.71
N ASN A 270 0.38 6.31 7.23
CA ASN A 270 0.86 6.53 5.86
C ASN A 270 -0.13 6.06 4.77
N ASP A 271 -1.42 6.14 5.05
CA ASP A 271 -2.47 5.80 4.10
C ASP A 271 -3.12 7.05 3.49
N PHE A 272 -2.69 7.40 2.28
CA PHE A 272 -3.17 8.58 1.55
C PHE A 272 -3.83 8.16 0.24
N ALA A 273 -5.04 7.59 0.34
CA ALA A 273 -5.82 7.18 -0.81
C ALA A 273 -6.23 8.38 -1.69
N GLN A 274 -6.00 8.30 -2.99
CA GLN A 274 -6.28 9.38 -3.95
C GLN A 274 -7.38 9.05 -4.96
N ALA A 275 -7.78 7.79 -5.08
CA ALA A 275 -9.01 7.42 -5.77
C ALA A 275 -9.58 6.11 -5.24
N TRP A 276 -10.90 6.06 -5.11
CA TRP A 276 -11.62 4.86 -4.69
C TRP A 276 -13.00 4.77 -5.30
N VAL A 277 -13.55 3.57 -5.28
CA VAL A 277 -14.96 3.32 -5.54
C VAL A 277 -15.61 2.59 -4.37
N LYS A 278 -16.93 2.68 -4.28
CA LYS A 278 -17.76 1.87 -3.39
C LYS A 278 -19.18 1.74 -3.93
N SER A 279 -19.89 0.72 -3.47
CA SER A 279 -21.35 0.66 -3.60
C SER A 279 -22.01 1.52 -2.53
N HIS A 280 -23.17 2.08 -2.85
CA HIS A 280 -24.11 2.59 -1.86
C HIS A 280 -25.51 2.16 -2.30
N GLY A 281 -26.11 1.20 -1.57
CA GLY A 281 -27.25 0.46 -2.09
C GLY A 281 -26.89 -0.21 -3.42
N LYS A 282 -27.68 0.05 -4.46
CA LYS A 282 -27.43 -0.41 -5.84
C LYS A 282 -26.58 0.55 -6.68
N GLY A 283 -26.28 1.74 -6.15
CA GLY A 283 -25.55 2.79 -6.85
C GLY A 283 -24.04 2.62 -6.80
N ARG A 284 -23.38 3.34 -7.70
CA ARG A 284 -21.92 3.36 -7.86
C ARG A 284 -21.41 4.73 -7.45
N VAL A 285 -20.50 4.77 -6.48
CA VAL A 285 -19.85 6.00 -6.03
C VAL A 285 -18.38 5.93 -6.39
N PHE A 286 -17.90 6.99 -7.04
CA PHE A 286 -16.50 7.21 -7.37
C PHE A 286 -16.01 8.49 -6.70
N TYR A 287 -14.80 8.44 -6.15
CA TYR A 287 -14.09 9.64 -5.71
C TYR A 287 -12.64 9.64 -6.19
N THR A 288 -12.12 10.84 -6.49
CA THR A 288 -10.68 11.08 -6.60
C THR A 288 -10.28 12.44 -6.01
N GLY A 289 -9.10 12.52 -5.39
CA GLY A 289 -8.53 13.77 -4.90
C GLY A 289 -7.97 14.70 -5.98
N LEU A 290 -7.82 14.21 -7.22
CA LEU A 290 -7.37 15.02 -8.35
C LEU A 290 -8.46 16.03 -8.76
N GLY A 291 -8.09 17.28 -9.01
CA GLY A 291 -9.09 18.28 -9.41
C GLY A 291 -8.78 19.74 -9.09
N HIS A 292 -7.62 20.08 -8.55
CA HIS A 292 -7.29 21.47 -8.14
C HIS A 292 -6.67 22.27 -9.26
N ARG A 293 -5.50 21.87 -9.76
CA ARG A 293 -4.73 22.70 -10.68
C ARG A 293 -5.38 22.74 -12.04
N THR A 294 -5.45 23.92 -12.64
CA THR A 294 -6.06 24.11 -13.96
C THR A 294 -5.43 23.21 -15.03
N GLU A 295 -4.14 22.94 -14.91
CA GLU A 295 -3.35 22.13 -15.83
C GLU A 295 -3.82 20.68 -15.96
N ILE A 296 -4.45 20.12 -14.93
CA ILE A 296 -4.91 18.74 -14.96
C ILE A 296 -6.03 18.54 -16.00
N PHE A 297 -6.79 19.59 -16.31
CA PHE A 297 -7.92 19.54 -17.23
C PHE A 297 -7.51 19.55 -18.70
N TRP A 298 -6.21 19.64 -19.00
CA TRP A 298 -5.66 19.35 -20.34
C TRP A 298 -4.57 18.27 -20.31
N SER A 299 -4.55 17.44 -19.26
CA SER A 299 -3.78 16.20 -19.26
C SER A 299 -4.59 15.09 -19.95
N PRO A 300 -4.13 14.52 -21.08
CA PRO A 300 -4.88 13.47 -21.77
C PRO A 300 -5.17 12.26 -20.89
N VAL A 301 -4.22 11.90 -20.01
CA VAL A 301 -4.35 10.77 -19.08
C VAL A 301 -5.41 11.05 -18.02
N VAL A 302 -5.44 12.27 -17.45
CA VAL A 302 -6.45 12.64 -16.42
C VAL A 302 -7.83 12.79 -17.06
N LEU A 303 -7.93 13.37 -18.26
CA LEU A 303 -9.21 13.46 -18.97
C LEU A 303 -9.77 12.09 -19.34
N GLN A 304 -8.92 11.15 -19.73
CA GLN A 304 -9.34 9.76 -19.93
C GLN A 304 -9.83 9.15 -18.61
N PHE A 305 -9.07 9.31 -17.52
CA PHE A 305 -9.46 8.83 -16.19
C PHE A 305 -10.81 9.39 -15.71
N PHE A 306 -11.06 10.68 -15.91
CA PHE A 306 -12.33 11.31 -15.60
C PHE A 306 -13.47 10.79 -16.47
N LEU A 307 -13.24 10.59 -17.78
CA LEU A 307 -14.25 9.98 -18.64
C LEU A 307 -14.63 8.60 -18.12
N ASP A 308 -13.65 7.76 -17.80
CA ASP A 308 -13.88 6.41 -17.30
C ASP A 308 -14.65 6.40 -15.96
N ALA A 309 -14.37 7.37 -15.09
CA ALA A 309 -15.11 7.57 -13.85
C ALA A 309 -16.58 7.92 -14.08
N VAL A 310 -16.88 8.82 -15.03
CA VAL A 310 -18.27 9.13 -15.42
C VAL A 310 -18.96 7.90 -16.04
N GLN A 311 -18.26 7.17 -16.90
CA GLN A 311 -18.79 5.95 -17.52
C GLN A 311 -19.05 4.84 -16.50
N PHE A 312 -18.21 4.74 -15.46
CA PHE A 312 -18.45 3.84 -14.34
C PHE A 312 -19.68 4.27 -13.53
N ALA A 313 -19.78 5.55 -13.17
CA ALA A 313 -20.96 6.06 -12.45
C ALA A 313 -22.25 5.77 -13.23
N ALA A 314 -22.26 6.07 -14.53
CA ALA A 314 -23.38 5.80 -15.43
C ALA A 314 -23.66 4.29 -15.65
N GLY A 315 -22.69 3.41 -15.36
CA GLY A 315 -22.83 1.96 -15.49
C GLY A 315 -22.53 1.42 -16.90
N ASP A 316 -21.75 2.15 -17.69
CA ASP A 316 -21.25 1.72 -18.99
C ASP A 316 -19.88 1.03 -18.89
N LEU A 317 -19.04 1.48 -17.96
CA LEU A 317 -17.75 0.86 -17.66
C LEU A 317 -17.88 -0.01 -16.41
N GLU A 318 -17.71 -1.33 -16.59
CA GLU A 318 -17.75 -2.29 -15.50
C GLU A 318 -16.45 -2.25 -14.69
N ALA A 319 -16.59 -2.11 -13.36
CA ALA A 319 -15.50 -2.21 -12.41
C ALA A 319 -16.07 -2.64 -11.05
N SER A 320 -15.39 -3.56 -10.36
CA SER A 320 -15.86 -4.07 -9.07
C SER A 320 -15.80 -2.99 -7.99
N THR A 321 -16.87 -2.81 -7.23
CA THR A 321 -16.88 -1.92 -6.06
C THR A 321 -16.44 -2.63 -4.77
N GLU A 322 -16.17 -3.94 -4.83
CA GLU A 322 -15.83 -4.73 -3.66
C GLU A 322 -14.48 -4.30 -3.08
N PRO A 323 -14.41 -4.04 -1.76
CA PRO A 323 -13.15 -3.76 -1.07
C PRO A 323 -12.14 -4.89 -1.26
N ARG A 324 -10.84 -4.53 -1.25
CA ARG A 324 -9.76 -5.49 -1.43
C ARG A 324 -9.39 -6.17 -0.10
N ALA A 325 -9.78 -7.44 0.03
CA ALA A 325 -9.52 -8.25 1.24
C ALA A 325 -8.03 -8.56 1.49
N ASP A 326 -7.19 -8.47 0.47
CA ASP A 326 -5.74 -8.72 0.49
C ASP A 326 -4.91 -7.50 0.89
N ARG A 327 -5.53 -6.31 0.99
CA ARG A 327 -4.87 -5.05 1.41
C ARG A 327 -5.53 -4.36 2.61
N PRO A 328 -5.82 -5.05 3.73
CA PRO A 328 -6.26 -4.37 4.93
C PRO A 328 -5.05 -3.76 5.65
N LEU A 329 -5.05 -2.43 5.76
CA LEU A 329 -4.23 -1.60 6.66
C LEU A 329 -2.71 -1.70 6.45
N ARG A 330 -2.11 -0.62 5.92
CA ARG A 330 -0.67 -0.34 6.09
C ARG A 330 -0.38 0.04 7.55
N ASN A 331 -0.69 -0.82 8.52
CA ASN A 331 -0.34 -0.58 9.92
C ASN A 331 1.10 -1.04 10.23
N TRP A 332 2.06 -0.54 9.46
CA TRP A 332 3.44 -0.46 9.90
C TRP A 332 4.10 0.78 9.28
N PRO A 333 4.72 1.67 10.11
CA PRO A 333 5.26 2.98 9.68
C PRO A 333 6.46 2.87 8.72
N GLY A 334 6.79 1.67 8.26
CA GLY A 334 7.97 1.35 7.49
C GLY A 334 9.19 1.09 8.35
N PRO A 335 10.39 1.09 7.75
CA PRO A 335 11.62 0.95 8.53
C PRO A 335 11.68 2.08 9.56
N THR A 336 12.19 1.77 10.75
CA THR A 336 12.34 2.80 11.79
C THR A 336 13.27 3.90 11.27
N PRO A 337 12.84 5.18 11.30
CA PRO A 337 13.67 6.29 10.82
C PRO A 337 15.04 6.32 11.52
N PRO A 338 16.14 6.68 10.82
CA PRO A 338 17.49 6.63 11.37
C PRO A 338 17.66 7.35 12.70
N GLU A 339 17.01 8.51 12.87
CA GLU A 339 17.04 9.31 14.10
C GLU A 339 16.32 8.61 15.27
N VAL A 340 15.22 7.91 14.98
CA VAL A 340 14.48 7.12 15.98
C VAL A 340 15.27 5.87 16.35
N ARG A 341 15.89 5.20 15.36
CA ARG A 341 16.80 4.08 15.57
C ARG A 341 17.95 4.49 16.48
N ALA A 342 18.64 5.59 16.16
CA ALA A 342 19.74 6.11 16.97
C ALA A 342 19.31 6.47 18.40
N ALA A 343 18.14 7.11 18.56
CA ALA A 343 17.60 7.45 19.88
C ALA A 343 17.30 6.18 20.71
N ARG A 344 16.74 5.15 20.09
CA ARG A 344 16.45 3.87 20.75
C ARG A 344 17.73 3.13 21.15
N MET A 345 18.73 3.09 20.27
CA MET A 345 20.03 2.51 20.58
C MET A 345 20.69 3.20 21.78
N LYS A 346 20.68 4.54 21.79
CA LYS A 346 21.15 5.33 22.93
C LYS A 346 20.38 5.01 24.21
N ALA A 347 19.05 4.91 24.13
CA ALA A 347 18.20 4.59 25.29
C ALA A 347 18.47 3.18 25.84
N GLN A 348 18.80 2.22 24.98
CA GLN A 348 19.10 0.84 25.33
C GLN A 348 20.60 0.58 25.59
N GLN A 349 21.43 1.63 25.55
CA GLN A 349 22.89 1.55 25.71
C GLN A 349 23.57 0.59 24.71
N VAL A 350 23.00 0.48 23.50
CA VAL A 350 23.59 -0.30 22.42
C VAL A 350 24.49 0.63 21.58
N PRO A 351 25.81 0.42 21.53
CA PRO A 351 26.72 1.23 20.75
C PRO A 351 26.68 0.84 19.25
N GLU A 352 26.88 1.83 18.38
CA GLU A 352 27.27 1.58 16.99
C GLU A 352 28.77 1.26 16.92
N PRO A 353 29.23 0.43 15.95
CA PRO A 353 30.65 0.17 15.76
C PRO A 353 31.40 1.47 15.43
N THR A 354 32.51 1.69 16.12
CA THR A 354 33.41 2.83 15.84
C THR A 354 34.07 2.68 14.46
N ALA A 355 34.59 3.77 13.91
CA ALA A 355 35.31 3.73 12.63
C ALA A 355 36.51 2.76 12.65
N GLU A 356 37.21 2.64 13.80
CA GLU A 356 38.31 1.69 13.97
C GLU A 356 37.81 0.25 13.95
N GLU A 357 36.70 -0.04 14.62
CA GLU A 357 36.09 -1.38 14.62
C GLU A 357 35.55 -1.75 13.24
N ILE A 358 34.92 -0.81 12.52
CA ILE A 358 34.51 -1.01 11.12
C ILE A 358 35.72 -1.37 10.25
N ALA A 359 36.84 -0.68 10.41
CA ALA A 359 38.07 -0.99 9.68
C ALA A 359 38.61 -2.39 10.02
N LYS A 360 38.52 -2.83 11.29
CA LYS A 360 38.88 -4.20 11.70
C LYS A 360 37.96 -5.24 11.04
N ILE A 361 36.64 -4.99 11.00
CA ILE A 361 35.67 -5.88 10.34
C ILE A 361 35.99 -5.98 8.84
N GLU A 362 36.21 -4.84 8.17
CA GLU A 362 36.52 -4.80 6.74
C GLU A 362 37.85 -5.51 6.42
N ALA A 363 38.87 -5.33 7.25
CA ALA A 363 40.17 -6.01 7.10
C ALA A 363 40.03 -7.53 7.28
N ALA A 364 39.19 -7.98 8.20
CA ALA A 364 38.95 -9.40 8.46
C ALA A 364 38.06 -10.08 7.39
N CYS A 365 37.24 -9.31 6.66
CA CYS A 365 36.42 -9.84 5.57
C CYS A 365 37.32 -10.44 4.46
N PRO A 366 36.96 -11.60 3.88
CA PRO A 366 37.66 -12.10 2.69
C PRO A 366 37.43 -11.20 1.47
N ASP A 367 38.37 -11.21 0.53
CA ASP A 367 38.29 -10.39 -0.71
C ASP A 367 37.41 -11.02 -1.79
N LYS A 368 37.04 -12.29 -1.64
CA LYS A 368 36.32 -13.09 -2.63
C LYS A 368 35.27 -13.95 -1.95
N PRO A 369 34.18 -14.29 -2.67
CA PRO A 369 33.20 -15.20 -2.12
C PRO A 369 33.81 -16.61 -2.07
N GLN A 370 33.29 -17.50 -1.21
CA GLN A 370 33.78 -18.88 -1.15
C GLN A 370 33.46 -19.62 -2.45
N VAL A 371 32.29 -19.36 -3.02
CA VAL A 371 31.87 -19.81 -4.35
C VAL A 371 31.34 -18.64 -5.15
N LYS A 372 31.51 -18.67 -6.47
CA LYS A 372 30.95 -17.64 -7.35
C LYS A 372 29.42 -17.67 -7.27
N PRO A 373 28.73 -16.55 -7.00
CA PRO A 373 27.27 -16.52 -7.03
C PRO A 373 26.72 -16.92 -8.39
N ALA A 374 25.69 -17.77 -8.42
CA ALA A 374 25.09 -18.24 -9.66
C ALA A 374 24.34 -17.12 -10.41
N LYS A 375 23.88 -16.10 -9.69
CA LYS A 375 23.19 -14.91 -10.17
C LYS A 375 23.41 -13.77 -9.17
N PRO A 376 23.07 -12.51 -9.49
CA PRO A 376 23.01 -11.45 -8.48
C PRO A 376 22.09 -11.88 -7.32
N ARG A 377 22.61 -11.83 -6.09
CA ARG A 377 21.89 -12.25 -4.87
C ARG A 377 21.50 -11.05 -4.03
N LYS A 378 20.30 -11.10 -3.44
CA LYS A 378 19.82 -10.08 -2.49
C LYS A 378 19.48 -10.74 -1.16
N VAL A 379 20.05 -10.24 -0.07
CA VAL A 379 19.85 -10.79 1.29
C VAL A 379 19.24 -9.73 2.18
N LEU A 380 18.13 -10.07 2.83
CA LEU A 380 17.55 -9.22 3.86
C LEU A 380 18.23 -9.52 5.20
N VAL A 381 18.87 -8.53 5.80
CA VAL A 381 19.37 -8.57 7.17
C VAL A 381 18.31 -7.91 8.04
N TRP A 382 17.53 -8.74 8.73
CA TRP A 382 16.33 -8.32 9.44
C TRP A 382 16.51 -8.41 10.95
N GLY A 383 16.22 -7.31 11.65
CA GLY A 383 16.21 -7.26 13.11
C GLY A 383 16.14 -5.82 13.60
N ARG A 384 15.79 -5.64 14.88
CA ARG A 384 15.83 -4.32 15.52
C ARG A 384 17.20 -4.13 16.14
N THR A 385 17.94 -3.11 15.73
CA THR A 385 19.34 -2.97 16.16
C THR A 385 19.55 -2.56 17.60
N TRP A 386 18.55 -1.97 18.23
CA TRP A 386 18.63 -1.48 19.61
C TRP A 386 18.25 -2.53 20.66
N THR A 387 17.90 -3.76 20.27
CA THR A 387 17.37 -4.75 21.23
C THR A 387 18.43 -5.67 21.79
N HIS A 388 19.61 -5.72 21.18
CA HIS A 388 20.69 -6.58 21.62
C HIS A 388 22.06 -6.06 21.13
N LEU A 389 23.09 -6.16 21.98
CA LEU A 389 24.44 -5.59 21.76
C LEU A 389 25.06 -5.92 20.39
N PRO A 390 25.08 -7.18 19.91
CA PRO A 390 25.75 -7.54 18.67
C PRO A 390 25.06 -7.05 17.38
N ASN A 391 23.81 -6.59 17.44
CA ASN A 391 23.00 -6.35 16.24
C ASN A 391 23.66 -5.37 15.27
N PRO A 392 24.18 -4.20 15.70
CA PRO A 392 24.86 -3.25 14.80
C PRO A 392 26.14 -3.81 14.17
N TYR A 393 26.92 -4.60 14.93
CA TYR A 393 28.15 -5.23 14.46
C TYR A 393 27.85 -6.29 13.39
N ALA A 394 26.82 -7.10 13.59
CA ALA A 394 26.37 -8.10 12.64
C ALA A 394 25.83 -7.48 11.35
N GLU A 395 25.04 -6.40 11.43
CA GLU A 395 24.60 -5.65 10.24
C GLU A 395 25.79 -5.16 9.42
N LYS A 396 26.74 -4.51 10.09
CA LYS A 396 27.92 -3.95 9.43
C LYS A 396 28.80 -5.03 8.82
N ALA A 397 29.00 -6.16 9.53
CA ALA A 397 29.75 -7.30 9.01
C ALA A 397 29.09 -7.91 7.77
N LEU A 398 27.77 -8.11 7.76
CA LEU A 398 27.05 -8.66 6.61
C LEU A 398 27.04 -7.69 5.41
N GLU A 399 26.91 -6.39 5.65
CA GLU A 399 27.05 -5.35 4.63
C GLU A 399 28.44 -5.39 3.98
N LEU A 400 29.50 -5.40 4.79
CA LEU A 400 30.89 -5.44 4.32
C LEU A 400 31.23 -6.76 3.64
N LEU A 401 30.76 -7.90 4.15
CA LEU A 401 30.92 -9.20 3.51
C LEU A 401 30.32 -9.19 2.11
N GLY A 402 29.06 -8.76 1.97
CA GLY A 402 28.40 -8.67 0.66
C GLY A 402 29.14 -7.73 -0.29
N LYS A 403 29.48 -6.53 0.18
CA LYS A 403 30.18 -5.50 -0.60
C LYS A 403 31.58 -5.94 -1.06
N LYS A 404 32.40 -6.47 -0.15
CA LYS A 404 33.81 -6.79 -0.40
C LYS A 404 33.96 -8.03 -1.28
N THR A 405 33.11 -9.03 -1.06
CA THR A 405 33.19 -10.31 -1.79
C THR A 405 32.37 -10.31 -3.07
N GLY A 406 31.34 -9.47 -3.19
CA GLY A 406 30.34 -9.55 -4.26
C GLY A 406 29.44 -10.80 -4.16
N ALA A 407 29.43 -11.50 -3.02
CA ALA A 407 28.59 -12.69 -2.82
C ALA A 407 27.10 -12.39 -2.89
N PHE A 408 26.70 -11.24 -2.34
CA PHE A 408 25.31 -10.77 -2.28
C PHE A 408 25.27 -9.26 -1.99
N THR A 409 24.13 -8.64 -2.28
CA THR A 409 23.79 -7.31 -1.78
C THR A 409 22.99 -7.46 -0.49
N ALA A 410 23.48 -6.90 0.61
CA ALA A 410 22.75 -6.82 1.87
C ALA A 410 21.73 -5.68 1.84
N VAL A 411 20.52 -5.95 2.33
CA VAL A 411 19.50 -4.95 2.63
C VAL A 411 19.21 -5.02 4.12
N VAL A 412 19.55 -3.97 4.85
CA VAL A 412 19.33 -3.87 6.29
C VAL A 412 17.98 -3.23 6.55
N SER A 413 17.14 -3.85 7.37
CA SER A 413 15.84 -3.30 7.74
C SER A 413 15.25 -3.95 8.99
N ASP A 414 14.43 -3.20 9.72
CA ASP A 414 13.59 -3.68 10.81
C ASP A 414 12.09 -3.69 10.41
N ASP A 415 11.77 -3.44 9.13
CA ASP A 415 10.40 -3.38 8.62
C ASP A 415 9.85 -4.80 8.38
N PRO A 416 8.88 -5.29 9.18
CA PRO A 416 8.27 -6.59 8.99
C PRO A 416 7.44 -6.69 7.71
N ARG A 417 7.09 -5.57 7.05
CA ARG A 417 6.41 -5.61 5.74
C ARG A 417 7.28 -6.22 4.64
N LEU A 418 8.61 -6.14 4.77
CA LEU A 418 9.53 -6.81 3.85
C LEU A 418 9.48 -8.34 3.97
N LEU A 419 8.90 -8.85 5.06
CA LEU A 419 8.71 -10.27 5.34
C LEU A 419 7.34 -10.78 4.88
N LEU A 420 6.46 -9.95 4.30
CA LEU A 420 5.17 -10.37 3.76
C LEU A 420 5.31 -11.08 2.42
N THR A 421 4.35 -11.94 2.09
CA THR A 421 4.40 -12.85 0.92
C THR A 421 4.65 -12.12 -0.40
N ASP A 422 4.09 -10.92 -0.55
CA ASP A 422 4.21 -10.08 -1.75
C ASP A 422 5.51 -9.26 -1.81
N ARG A 423 6.39 -9.35 -0.80
CA ARG A 423 7.66 -8.62 -0.72
C ARG A 423 8.86 -9.51 -0.42
N ILE A 424 8.71 -10.55 0.40
CA ILE A 424 9.81 -11.41 0.86
C ILE A 424 10.48 -12.15 -0.32
N GLY A 425 9.73 -12.45 -1.37
CA GLY A 425 10.23 -13.14 -2.57
C GLY A 425 11.32 -12.40 -3.34
N GLN A 426 11.49 -11.09 -3.10
CA GLN A 426 12.57 -10.29 -3.71
C GLN A 426 13.96 -10.65 -3.14
N PHE A 427 14.01 -11.38 -2.03
CA PHE A 427 15.24 -11.82 -1.38
C PHE A 427 15.52 -13.30 -1.72
N ASP A 428 16.79 -13.66 -1.70
CA ASP A 428 17.24 -15.04 -1.84
C ASP A 428 17.42 -15.73 -0.47
N ALA A 429 17.73 -14.94 0.57
CA ALA A 429 17.73 -15.38 1.97
C ALA A 429 17.33 -14.25 2.92
N VAL A 430 16.83 -14.63 4.09
CA VAL A 430 16.59 -13.74 5.23
C VAL A 430 17.54 -14.11 6.36
N VAL A 431 18.30 -13.13 6.85
CA VAL A 431 19.10 -13.24 8.07
C VAL A 431 18.28 -12.69 9.23
N MET A 432 17.94 -13.55 10.19
CA MET A 432 17.40 -13.17 11.48
C MET A 432 18.57 -12.68 12.34
N ASN A 433 18.84 -11.38 12.24
CA ASN A 433 19.98 -10.74 12.86
C ASN A 433 19.75 -10.59 14.37
N ASN A 434 20.19 -11.59 15.13
CA ASN A 434 20.25 -11.53 16.59
C ASN A 434 18.92 -11.06 17.23
N ILE A 435 17.80 -11.52 16.67
CA ILE A 435 16.47 -11.19 17.20
C ILE A 435 16.34 -11.80 18.60
N HIS A 436 16.14 -10.99 19.62
CA HIS A 436 16.08 -11.41 21.03
C HIS A 436 14.67 -11.23 21.62
N GLU A 437 13.79 -10.58 20.86
CA GLU A 437 12.44 -10.26 21.29
C GLU A 437 11.50 -11.46 21.15
N GLN A 438 10.57 -11.60 22.09
CA GLN A 438 9.55 -12.65 22.06
C GLN A 438 8.63 -12.54 20.83
N GLU A 439 8.23 -11.31 20.49
CA GLU A 439 7.29 -10.99 19.42
C GLU A 439 7.84 -9.85 18.53
N PRO A 440 8.93 -10.08 17.77
CA PRO A 440 9.67 -9.04 17.06
C PRO A 440 8.86 -8.37 15.93
N PHE A 441 7.81 -9.03 15.43
CA PHE A 441 6.95 -8.49 14.38
C PHE A 441 5.78 -7.64 14.90
N LEU A 442 5.56 -7.62 16.22
CA LEU A 442 4.55 -6.74 16.82
C LEU A 442 5.14 -5.37 17.10
N ARG A 443 4.38 -4.31 16.81
CA ARG A 443 4.84 -2.94 17.03
C ARG A 443 5.02 -2.65 18.53
N ASP A 444 5.97 -1.78 18.83
CA ASP A 444 6.19 -1.31 20.19
C ASP A 444 4.95 -0.61 20.76
N GLY A 445 4.77 -0.74 22.08
CA GLY A 445 3.66 -0.11 22.77
C GLY A 445 2.29 -0.68 22.39
N LEU A 446 2.22 -1.93 21.93
CA LEU A 446 0.96 -2.61 21.56
C LEU A 446 -0.15 -2.41 22.60
N GLY A 447 0.16 -2.53 23.89
CA GLY A 447 -0.81 -2.34 24.98
C GLY A 447 -1.33 -0.91 25.16
N LYS A 448 -0.73 0.09 24.49
CA LYS A 448 -1.17 1.49 24.49
C LYS A 448 -2.11 1.81 23.32
N LEU A 449 -2.31 0.87 22.39
CA LEU A 449 -3.14 1.03 21.21
C LEU A 449 -4.59 0.67 21.51
N ASP A 450 -5.53 1.16 20.68
CA ASP A 450 -6.92 0.73 20.77
C ASP A 450 -7.11 -0.74 20.33
N PRO A 451 -8.24 -1.39 20.66
CA PRO A 451 -8.48 -2.80 20.34
C PRO A 451 -8.38 -3.13 18.84
N GLN A 452 -8.78 -2.22 17.95
CA GLN A 452 -8.74 -2.44 16.51
C GLN A 452 -7.31 -2.41 16.00
N GLN A 453 -6.50 -1.46 16.47
CA GLN A 453 -5.08 -1.36 16.18
C GLN A 453 -4.30 -2.56 16.72
N GLN A 454 -4.63 -3.04 17.92
CA GLN A 454 -4.04 -4.26 18.47
C GLN A 454 -4.36 -5.48 17.61
N ALA A 455 -5.63 -5.65 17.21
CA ALA A 455 -6.05 -6.74 16.33
C ALA A 455 -5.33 -6.70 14.97
N ALA A 456 -5.18 -5.50 14.39
CA ALA A 456 -4.44 -5.32 13.14
C ALA A 456 -2.96 -5.69 13.27
N ALA A 457 -2.29 -5.28 14.35
CA ALA A 457 -0.89 -5.64 14.61
C ALA A 457 -0.72 -7.16 14.76
N ARG A 458 -1.64 -7.83 15.47
CA ARG A 458 -1.62 -9.30 15.60
C ARG A 458 -1.87 -10.02 14.28
N LYS A 459 -2.76 -9.48 13.43
CA LYS A 459 -2.98 -10.02 12.08
C LYS A 459 -1.73 -9.89 11.20
N LEU A 460 -1.02 -8.76 11.29
CA LEU A 460 0.25 -8.56 10.58
C LEU A 460 1.32 -9.55 11.05
N ASP A 461 1.48 -9.72 12.37
CA ASP A 461 2.41 -10.70 12.96
C ASP A 461 2.11 -12.12 12.45
N GLN A 462 0.84 -12.54 12.44
CA GLN A 462 0.43 -13.83 11.88
C GLN A 462 0.77 -13.96 10.39
N ALA A 463 0.52 -12.92 9.59
CA ALA A 463 0.81 -12.93 8.15
C ALA A 463 2.32 -13.02 7.88
N VAL A 464 3.15 -12.30 8.65
CA VAL A 464 4.60 -12.37 8.55
C VAL A 464 5.11 -13.76 8.91
N LYS A 465 4.62 -14.32 10.02
CA LYS A 465 4.96 -15.68 10.44
C LYS A 465 4.66 -16.70 9.33
N GLN A 466 3.43 -16.67 8.80
CA GLN A 466 3.03 -17.57 7.72
C GLN A 466 3.89 -17.40 6.46
N SER A 467 4.15 -16.15 6.07
CA SER A 467 4.98 -15.83 4.91
C SER A 467 6.41 -16.38 5.03
N ILE A 468 7.05 -16.25 6.20
CA ILE A 468 8.38 -16.82 6.44
C ILE A 468 8.36 -18.35 6.29
N LEU A 469 7.35 -19.04 6.85
CA LEU A 469 7.25 -20.50 6.74
C LEU A 469 7.12 -20.94 5.28
N GLU A 470 6.25 -20.29 4.52
CA GLU A 470 6.05 -20.59 3.10
C GLU A 470 7.29 -20.27 2.27
N TYR A 471 7.94 -19.13 2.56
CA TYR A 471 9.18 -18.70 1.91
C TYR A 471 10.28 -19.76 2.07
N VAL A 472 10.54 -20.21 3.31
CA VAL A 472 11.56 -21.23 3.56
C VAL A 472 11.11 -22.59 3.00
N ARG A 473 9.88 -23.05 3.27
CA ARG A 473 9.38 -24.32 2.71
C ARG A 473 9.43 -24.35 1.19
N GLY A 474 9.25 -23.21 0.54
CA GLY A 474 9.29 -23.02 -0.91
C GLY A 474 10.68 -23.10 -1.54
N GLY A 475 11.76 -23.14 -0.75
CA GLY A 475 13.12 -23.32 -1.26
C GLY A 475 14.08 -22.17 -0.98
N LYS A 476 13.66 -21.15 -0.22
CA LYS A 476 14.50 -19.99 0.07
C LYS A 476 15.29 -20.16 1.37
N GLY A 477 16.30 -19.31 1.55
CA GLY A 477 17.24 -19.40 2.66
C GLY A 477 16.79 -18.68 3.93
N LEU A 478 17.08 -19.28 5.08
CA LEU A 478 17.04 -18.63 6.39
C LEU A 478 18.40 -18.74 7.08
N VAL A 479 18.88 -17.65 7.65
CA VAL A 479 20.10 -17.61 8.45
C VAL A 479 19.75 -17.07 9.83
N GLY A 480 20.12 -17.78 10.89
CA GLY A 480 20.06 -17.26 12.25
C GLY A 480 21.45 -17.03 12.82
N THR A 481 21.65 -15.88 13.43
CA THR A 481 22.88 -15.58 14.18
C THR A 481 22.56 -15.43 15.66
N HIS A 482 23.42 -15.99 16.51
CA HIS A 482 23.43 -15.87 17.95
C HIS A 482 22.03 -15.86 18.59
N ALA A 483 21.50 -14.67 18.88
CA ALA A 483 20.23 -14.49 19.59
C ALA A 483 19.00 -14.98 18.81
N ALA A 484 19.11 -15.33 17.53
CA ALA A 484 17.99 -15.80 16.70
C ALA A 484 17.19 -16.99 17.28
N THR A 485 17.76 -17.79 18.19
CA THR A 485 17.05 -18.87 18.90
C THR A 485 16.43 -18.42 20.24
N ALA A 486 16.73 -17.20 20.70
CA ALA A 486 16.21 -16.55 21.89
C ALA A 486 15.00 -15.63 21.60
N ALA A 487 14.30 -15.87 20.49
CA ALA A 487 13.09 -15.17 20.08
C ALA A 487 11.97 -16.15 19.74
N LEU A 488 10.75 -15.63 19.56
CA LEU A 488 9.63 -16.35 18.94
C LEU A 488 9.23 -17.65 19.64
N PHE A 489 9.42 -17.76 20.97
CA PHE A 489 9.13 -18.98 21.74
C PHE A 489 7.66 -19.44 21.65
N GLY A 490 6.72 -18.52 21.39
CA GLY A 490 5.30 -18.82 21.18
C GLY A 490 4.96 -19.37 19.80
N TRP A 491 5.96 -19.64 18.95
CA TRP A 491 5.77 -20.06 17.56
C TRP A 491 6.51 -21.37 17.24
N PRO A 492 5.97 -22.54 17.61
CA PRO A 492 6.66 -23.84 17.52
C PRO A 492 7.32 -24.14 16.17
N GLU A 493 6.67 -23.75 15.06
CA GLU A 493 7.19 -23.94 13.71
C GLU A 493 8.50 -23.20 13.45
N TYR A 494 8.73 -22.06 14.12
CA TYR A 494 10.02 -21.37 14.09
C TYR A 494 11.10 -22.17 14.81
N GLY A 495 10.80 -22.67 16.02
CA GLY A 495 11.71 -23.54 16.77
C GLY A 495 12.10 -24.79 15.98
N GLU A 496 11.13 -25.42 15.32
CA GLU A 496 11.40 -26.48 14.36
C GLU A 496 12.30 -25.98 13.24
N MET A 497 11.88 -24.94 12.50
CA MET A 497 12.62 -24.41 11.35
C MET A 497 14.07 -24.02 11.67
N ILE A 498 14.32 -23.31 12.77
CA ILE A 498 15.66 -22.89 13.17
C ILE A 498 16.46 -24.00 13.85
N GLY A 499 15.78 -24.97 14.47
CA GLY A 499 16.39 -26.18 15.03
C GLY A 499 16.53 -26.22 16.56
N GLY A 500 15.99 -25.25 17.29
CA GLY A 500 16.06 -25.21 18.75
C GLY A 500 15.71 -23.84 19.31
N TYR A 501 15.40 -23.80 20.61
CA TYR A 501 15.23 -22.55 21.35
C TYR A 501 16.34 -22.36 22.37
N TYR A 502 16.61 -21.12 22.74
CA TYR A 502 17.49 -20.78 23.83
C TYR A 502 17.05 -21.43 25.16
N GLY A 503 18.03 -22.01 25.86
CA GLY A 503 17.89 -22.65 27.17
C GLY A 503 18.97 -22.24 28.18
N GLY A 504 19.89 -21.35 27.81
CA GLY A 504 21.00 -20.89 28.66
C GLY A 504 22.23 -20.55 27.82
N HIS A 505 23.32 -20.12 28.46
CA HIS A 505 24.58 -19.80 27.77
C HIS A 505 25.83 -20.10 28.59
N ILE A 506 26.97 -20.07 27.89
CA ILE A 506 28.34 -20.10 28.39
C ILE A 506 29.05 -18.86 27.84
N ALA A 507 29.39 -17.90 28.70
CA ALA A 507 30.05 -16.65 28.32
C ALA A 507 31.50 -16.63 28.82
N GLN A 508 32.42 -17.09 27.99
CA GLN A 508 33.84 -17.20 28.31
C GLN A 508 34.67 -17.45 27.05
N GLU A 509 35.97 -17.59 27.22
CA GLU A 509 36.81 -18.23 26.20
C GLU A 509 36.48 -19.73 26.11
N VAL A 510 36.27 -20.20 24.89
CA VAL A 510 35.94 -21.59 24.57
C VAL A 510 36.80 -22.11 23.43
N VAL A 511 36.99 -23.43 23.38
CA VAL A 511 37.60 -24.12 22.23
C VAL A 511 36.48 -24.75 21.42
N VAL A 512 36.38 -24.39 20.14
CA VAL A 512 35.37 -24.89 19.20
C VAL A 512 36.04 -25.83 18.20
N LYS A 513 35.43 -26.97 17.88
CA LYS A 513 35.90 -27.91 16.86
C LYS A 513 34.90 -28.10 15.70
N PRO A 514 35.38 -28.32 14.47
CA PRO A 514 34.56 -28.85 13.39
C PRO A 514 34.16 -30.31 13.67
N GLU A 515 32.88 -30.54 13.93
CA GLU A 515 32.32 -31.90 14.07
C GLU A 515 32.05 -32.57 12.71
N ASP A 516 31.85 -31.74 11.68
CA ASP A 516 31.78 -32.14 10.28
C ASP A 516 32.83 -31.37 9.46
N PRO A 517 34.11 -31.79 9.50
CA PRO A 517 35.21 -31.05 8.85
C PRO A 517 35.12 -31.03 7.32
N ASN A 518 34.35 -31.94 6.72
CA ASN A 518 34.20 -32.06 5.26
C ASN A 518 33.02 -31.24 4.72
N HIS A 519 32.14 -30.72 5.59
CA HIS A 519 31.05 -29.87 5.13
C HIS A 519 31.61 -28.55 4.55
N PRO A 520 31.18 -28.10 3.36
CA PRO A 520 31.77 -26.91 2.73
C PRO A 520 31.67 -25.63 3.57
N VAL A 521 30.64 -25.49 4.41
CA VAL A 521 30.49 -24.35 5.35
C VAL A 521 31.62 -24.29 6.41
N ASN A 522 32.30 -25.42 6.67
CA ASN A 522 33.43 -25.52 7.61
C ASN A 522 34.81 -25.41 6.93
N ALA A 523 34.88 -25.21 5.61
CA ALA A 523 36.14 -25.23 4.88
C ALA A 523 37.19 -24.25 5.43
N CYS A 524 36.77 -23.11 5.97
CA CYS A 524 37.68 -22.11 6.54
C CYS A 524 38.48 -22.61 7.74
N PHE A 525 37.99 -23.61 8.49
CA PHE A 525 38.65 -24.15 9.68
C PHE A 525 39.69 -25.23 9.35
N GLN A 526 39.68 -25.79 8.13
CA GLN A 526 40.62 -26.84 7.69
C GLN A 526 40.66 -28.04 8.65
N GLY A 527 39.52 -28.39 9.26
CA GLY A 527 39.39 -29.47 10.24
C GLY A 527 40.07 -29.22 11.58
N LYS A 528 40.55 -27.99 11.85
CA LYS A 528 41.26 -27.65 13.10
C LYS A 528 40.32 -26.96 14.09
N PRO A 529 40.47 -27.21 15.39
CA PRO A 529 39.78 -26.43 16.41
C PRO A 529 40.35 -25.00 16.47
N PHE A 530 39.55 -24.07 17.00
CA PHE A 530 39.93 -22.69 17.22
C PHE A 530 39.41 -22.20 18.57
N THR A 531 40.11 -21.23 19.15
CA THR A 531 39.70 -20.59 20.40
C THR A 531 38.99 -19.28 20.09
N ILE A 532 37.88 -19.03 20.77
CA ILE A 532 37.14 -17.77 20.66
C ILE A 532 36.53 -17.41 22.02
N ARG A 533 36.52 -16.13 22.35
CA ARG A 533 35.72 -15.59 23.46
C ARG A 533 34.40 -15.11 22.90
N ASP A 534 33.31 -15.74 23.31
CA ASP A 534 31.97 -15.39 22.86
C ASP A 534 30.92 -15.88 23.89
N GLU A 535 29.64 -15.56 23.65
CA GLU A 535 28.51 -16.13 24.37
C GLU A 535 27.90 -17.30 23.58
N ILE A 536 28.17 -18.53 24.03
CA ILE A 536 27.72 -19.77 23.39
C ILE A 536 26.40 -20.22 24.00
N TYR A 537 25.36 -20.32 23.18
CA TYR A 537 24.03 -20.73 23.61
C TYR A 537 23.91 -22.24 23.79
N ILE A 538 23.05 -22.60 24.73
CA ILE A 538 22.61 -23.94 25.04
C ILE A 538 21.14 -24.05 24.64
N PHE A 539 20.77 -25.15 23.99
CA PHE A 539 19.46 -25.27 23.37
C PHE A 539 18.53 -26.24 24.09
N LYS A 540 17.26 -25.85 24.18
CA LYS A 540 16.15 -26.74 24.57
C LYS A 540 15.40 -27.24 23.33
N ALA A 541 14.44 -28.13 23.55
CA ALA A 541 13.57 -28.68 22.51
C ALA A 541 13.06 -27.58 21.53
N PRO A 542 12.98 -27.86 20.22
CA PRO A 542 13.13 -29.18 19.58
C PRO A 542 14.58 -29.57 19.20
N TYR A 543 15.58 -28.91 19.79
CA TYR A 543 16.98 -29.25 19.59
C TYR A 543 17.26 -30.75 19.79
N GLY A 544 17.99 -31.33 18.84
CA GLY A 544 18.49 -32.69 18.95
C GLY A 544 19.31 -33.11 17.72
N ARG A 545 20.36 -33.91 17.95
CA ARG A 545 21.29 -34.38 16.91
C ARG A 545 20.63 -35.20 15.79
N LYS A 546 19.44 -35.76 16.03
CA LYS A 546 18.63 -36.48 15.02
C LYS A 546 17.94 -35.55 14.02
N ASN A 547 17.81 -34.28 14.35
CA ASN A 547 17.06 -33.29 13.56
C ASN A 547 17.99 -32.32 12.81
N LEU A 548 19.27 -32.27 13.18
CA LEU A 548 20.22 -31.26 12.75
C LEU A 548 21.48 -31.90 12.19
N ARG A 549 22.06 -31.26 11.18
CA ARG A 549 23.44 -31.50 10.79
C ARG A 549 24.35 -30.50 11.51
N VAL A 550 24.88 -30.90 12.65
CA VAL A 550 25.78 -30.05 13.45
C VAL A 550 27.14 -29.94 12.76
N LEU A 551 27.61 -28.71 12.63
CA LEU A 551 28.84 -28.35 11.94
C LEU A 551 29.97 -28.07 12.92
N LEU A 552 29.70 -27.28 13.96
CA LEU A 552 30.64 -26.90 14.99
C LEU A 552 30.09 -27.30 16.37
N GLY A 553 30.97 -27.64 17.30
CA GLY A 553 30.64 -27.88 18.71
C GLY A 553 31.80 -27.55 19.63
N LEU A 554 31.55 -27.48 20.94
CA LEU A 554 32.63 -27.28 21.92
C LEU A 554 33.57 -28.49 21.98
N ASP A 555 34.87 -28.22 22.07
CA ASP A 555 35.90 -29.25 22.16
C ASP A 555 36.27 -29.56 23.61
N LEU A 556 35.43 -30.35 24.29
CA LEU A 556 35.61 -30.71 25.70
C LEU A 556 36.88 -31.55 25.98
N GLU A 557 37.61 -31.99 24.96
CA GLU A 557 38.95 -32.59 25.11
C GLU A 557 40.03 -31.53 25.35
N ARG A 558 39.77 -30.28 24.94
CA ARG A 558 40.71 -29.15 24.99
C ARG A 558 40.26 -28.01 25.90
N MET A 559 39.08 -28.14 26.51
CA MET A 559 38.59 -27.22 27.52
C MET A 559 37.82 -27.97 28.61
N PRO A 560 37.77 -27.45 29.85
CA PRO A 560 36.93 -28.02 30.89
C PRO A 560 35.45 -28.03 30.49
N ASP A 561 34.73 -29.09 30.86
CA ASP A 561 33.28 -29.15 30.70
C ASP A 561 32.60 -28.03 31.51
N PRO A 562 31.79 -27.16 30.86
CA PRO A 562 31.06 -26.11 31.56
C PRO A 562 30.03 -26.63 32.58
N GLY A 563 29.67 -27.92 32.52
CA GLY A 563 28.75 -28.56 33.46
C GLY A 563 27.31 -28.04 33.34
N LYS A 564 26.94 -27.46 32.20
CA LYS A 564 25.63 -26.85 31.95
C LYS A 564 24.62 -27.80 31.30
N ARG A 565 25.07 -28.95 30.80
CA ARG A 565 24.22 -30.02 30.26
C ARG A 565 24.68 -31.40 30.72
N ALA A 566 23.72 -32.26 31.06
CA ALA A 566 24.01 -33.64 31.47
C ALA A 566 24.53 -34.52 30.32
N ASP A 567 24.07 -34.27 29.09
CA ASP A 567 24.49 -34.99 27.88
C ASP A 567 25.81 -34.46 27.27
N LYS A 568 26.35 -33.37 27.83
CA LYS A 568 27.57 -32.68 27.35
C LYS A 568 27.51 -32.26 25.88
N ASP A 569 26.30 -32.08 25.35
CA ASP A 569 26.08 -31.75 23.96
C ASP A 569 25.99 -30.23 23.73
N TYR A 570 27.09 -29.63 23.28
CA TYR A 570 27.20 -28.18 23.05
C TYR A 570 27.47 -27.86 21.57
N ALA A 571 26.44 -28.02 20.72
CA ALA A 571 26.50 -27.55 19.34
C ALA A 571 26.69 -26.02 19.26
N VAL A 572 27.48 -25.56 18.30
CA VAL A 572 27.82 -24.15 18.06
C VAL A 572 27.22 -23.66 16.73
N SER A 573 27.17 -24.51 15.71
CA SER A 573 26.48 -24.19 14.46
C SER A 573 25.95 -25.44 13.77
N TRP A 574 24.94 -25.27 12.94
CA TRP A 574 24.34 -26.37 12.18
C TRP A 574 23.69 -25.88 10.89
N VAL A 575 23.38 -26.85 10.04
CA VAL A 575 22.48 -26.66 8.91
C VAL A 575 21.34 -27.68 8.98
N ARG A 576 20.21 -27.34 8.34
CA ARG A 576 19.12 -28.28 8.10
C ARG A 576 18.26 -27.85 6.91
N SER A 577 17.45 -28.77 6.43
CA SER A 577 16.35 -28.46 5.51
C SER A 577 15.06 -28.18 6.27
N TYR A 578 14.25 -27.29 5.72
CA TYR A 578 12.87 -27.09 6.15
C TYR A 578 11.98 -26.95 4.91
N GLY A 579 11.19 -27.99 4.62
CA GLY A 579 10.63 -28.17 3.28
C GLY A 579 11.77 -28.25 2.24
N LYS A 580 11.70 -27.42 1.20
CA LYS A 580 12.76 -27.30 0.18
C LYS A 580 13.85 -26.30 0.56
N GLY A 581 13.66 -25.51 1.62
CA GLY A 581 14.57 -24.43 2.03
C GLY A 581 15.80 -24.93 2.77
N ARG A 582 16.80 -24.05 2.83
CA ARG A 582 18.07 -24.29 3.51
C ARG A 582 18.19 -23.33 4.70
N VAL A 583 18.42 -23.88 5.89
CA VAL A 583 18.57 -23.12 7.13
C VAL A 583 20.00 -23.29 7.63
N PHE A 584 20.66 -22.17 7.94
CA PHE A 584 21.94 -22.13 8.62
C PHE A 584 21.78 -21.38 9.95
N TYR A 585 22.39 -21.90 11.01
CA TYR A 585 22.44 -21.22 12.30
C TYR A 585 23.84 -21.31 12.90
N THR A 586 24.28 -20.22 13.54
CA THR A 586 25.46 -20.20 14.41
C THR A 586 25.16 -19.42 15.68
N THR A 587 25.59 -19.94 16.83
CA THR A 587 25.51 -19.21 18.10
C THR A 587 26.57 -18.13 18.26
N LEU A 588 27.61 -18.14 17.43
CA LEU A 588 28.68 -17.15 17.48
C LEU A 588 28.17 -15.77 17.04
N GLY A 589 28.85 -14.72 17.51
CA GLY A 589 28.56 -13.34 17.14
C GLY A 589 27.87 -12.53 18.23
N HIS A 590 28.05 -12.85 19.52
CA HIS A 590 27.63 -11.96 20.61
C HIS A 590 28.68 -10.89 20.88
N GLU A 591 29.94 -11.30 21.04
CA GLU A 591 31.01 -10.36 21.32
C GLU A 591 31.28 -9.48 20.09
N PRO A 592 31.40 -8.14 20.23
CA PRO A 592 31.79 -7.26 19.13
C PRO A 592 33.03 -7.76 18.39
N ALA A 593 34.00 -8.28 19.15
CA ALA A 593 35.26 -8.78 18.62
C ALA A 593 35.15 -10.02 17.72
N THR A 594 34.06 -10.79 17.84
CA THR A 594 33.79 -11.90 16.93
C THR A 594 33.65 -11.41 15.48
N HIS A 595 33.14 -10.19 15.26
CA HIS A 595 32.90 -9.63 13.94
C HIS A 595 34.16 -9.17 13.19
N TRP A 596 35.33 -9.15 13.83
CA TRP A 596 36.62 -9.00 13.16
C TRP A 596 37.52 -10.24 13.33
N ASN A 597 36.93 -11.39 13.64
CA ASN A 597 37.61 -12.68 13.56
C ASN A 597 37.50 -13.22 12.11
N PRO A 598 38.63 -13.40 11.38
CA PRO A 598 38.58 -13.85 9.98
C PRO A 598 37.96 -15.24 9.78
N LEU A 599 38.07 -16.15 10.76
CA LEU A 599 37.46 -17.47 10.67
C LEU A 599 35.94 -17.39 10.80
N PHE A 600 35.45 -16.57 11.75
CA PHE A 600 34.02 -16.33 11.90
C PHE A 600 33.42 -15.69 10.65
N LEU A 601 34.03 -14.62 10.11
CA LEU A 601 33.50 -13.95 8.92
C LEU A 601 33.46 -14.86 7.69
N ARG A 602 34.46 -15.74 7.53
CA ARG A 602 34.44 -16.77 6.47
C ARG A 602 33.35 -17.82 6.71
N HIS A 603 33.13 -18.25 7.94
CA HIS A 603 32.06 -19.20 8.29
C HIS A 603 30.67 -18.59 8.06
N LEU A 604 30.47 -17.34 8.49
CA LEU A 604 29.22 -16.60 8.28
C LEU A 604 28.94 -16.41 6.78
N LEU A 605 29.93 -16.00 6.00
CA LEU A 605 29.82 -15.91 4.54
C LEU A 605 29.42 -17.26 3.92
N ALA A 606 30.10 -18.34 4.30
CA ALA A 606 29.80 -19.67 3.79
C ALA A 606 28.38 -20.13 4.15
N GLY A 607 27.94 -19.85 5.38
CA GLY A 607 26.58 -20.13 5.84
C GLY A 607 25.51 -19.35 5.06
N VAL A 608 25.76 -18.08 4.75
CA VAL A 608 24.88 -17.26 3.90
C VAL A 608 24.84 -17.79 2.46
N GLN A 609 26.00 -18.10 1.86
CA GLN A 609 26.05 -18.67 0.51
C GLN A 609 25.39 -20.05 0.44
N PHE A 610 25.47 -20.84 1.52
CA PHE A 610 24.74 -22.08 1.66
C PHE A 610 23.23 -21.84 1.70
N ALA A 611 22.75 -20.95 2.57
CA ALA A 611 21.31 -20.68 2.71
C ALA A 611 20.69 -20.17 1.39
N ILE A 612 21.41 -19.34 0.65
CA ILE A 612 21.01 -18.82 -0.67
C ILE A 612 21.02 -19.90 -1.77
N GLY A 613 21.75 -21.00 -1.54
CA GLY A 613 21.90 -22.12 -2.47
C GLY A 613 22.99 -21.94 -3.52
N ASP A 614 23.97 -21.05 -3.30
CA ASP A 614 25.18 -20.98 -4.13
C ASP A 614 26.24 -21.98 -3.66
N LEU A 615 26.35 -22.23 -2.35
CA LEU A 615 27.25 -23.23 -1.77
C LEU A 615 26.48 -24.50 -1.47
N GLU A 616 26.83 -25.59 -2.15
CA GLU A 616 26.24 -26.90 -1.90
C GLU A 616 26.72 -27.50 -0.57
N GLY A 617 25.88 -28.33 0.05
CA GLY A 617 26.15 -28.96 1.33
C GLY A 617 24.97 -29.84 1.75
N SER A 618 25.25 -31.00 2.37
CA SER A 618 24.20 -31.88 2.85
C SER A 618 23.51 -31.28 4.07
N THR A 619 22.18 -31.38 4.12
CA THR A 619 21.37 -31.04 5.29
C THR A 619 20.96 -32.25 6.11
N GLU A 620 21.34 -33.46 5.66
CA GLU A 620 21.01 -34.70 6.36
C GLU A 620 21.61 -34.69 7.76
N PRO A 621 20.81 -34.95 8.81
CA PRO A 621 21.30 -34.98 10.19
C PRO A 621 22.51 -35.91 10.35
N ASN A 622 23.43 -35.52 11.23
CA ASN A 622 24.63 -36.30 11.53
C ASN A 622 24.66 -36.69 13.03
N PRO A 623 23.76 -37.61 13.47
CA PRO A 623 23.73 -38.03 14.86
C PRO A 623 25.06 -38.72 15.21
N LYS A 624 25.87 -38.04 16.02
CA LYS A 624 27.13 -38.53 16.58
C LYS A 624 27.04 -38.46 18.10
#